data_AF-X1A336-F1
#
_entry.id   AF-X1A336-F1
#
_cell.length_a   1.000
_cell.length_b   1.000
_cell.length_c   1.000
_cell.angle_alpha   90.00
_cell.angle_beta   90.00
_cell.angle_gamma   90.00
#
_symmetry.space_group_name_H-M   'P 1'
#
loop_
_entity.id
_entity.type
_entity.pdbx_description
1 polymer ?
#
loop_
_entity_poly.entity_id
_entity_poly.type
_entity_poly.pdbx_seq_one_letter_code
_entity_poly.pdbx_strand_id
1 'polypeptide(L)'
;MGKFYQILAYGANVTAVKNHEVALARADAEKHHSYVVKAYSSIFLEGVKTTVFEICEQLMWNAPDWILVPMGNGGHLSLIWKGLRELQEIGILEDIETRIVGIQSAGCAPIVEAYMSGSKTIIPTSSGATIALDIGVGNPSCGHTALRAIRESNGLALSVSDKDTLNAVSSIAKLEGVFVEPASATPVAALRQLLRSNEIDSSDSIVCVVTGMGLKYPEIARILIKGQSKLEQLLSRVEDRKFTTQIGRTKQQILQTLLEGESYGYGIWKNLKEEFGISIKIPSVYQHLSELRSTGLITQTRIESTFDNRKRTYYALTERGRRTIKQLRKLTSRS
;
A
#
# COMPACT_ATOMS: atom_id res chain seq x y z
N MET A 1 -4.93 -0.22 -2.98
CA MET A 1 -6.37 -0.34 -3.33
C MET A 1 -7.27 -0.55 -2.11
N GLY A 2 -6.94 -1.42 -1.14
CA GLY A 2 -7.81 -1.67 0.02
C GLY A 2 -8.16 -0.40 0.82
N LYS A 3 -7.16 0.44 1.13
CA LYS A 3 -7.38 1.75 1.77
C LYS A 3 -8.33 2.66 1.00
N PHE A 4 -8.20 2.70 -0.33
CA PHE A 4 -9.05 3.52 -1.18
C PHE A 4 -10.50 3.01 -1.19
N TYR A 5 -10.71 1.69 -1.27
CA TYR A 5 -12.05 1.12 -1.18
C TYR A 5 -12.71 1.38 0.18
N GLN A 6 -11.95 1.35 1.27
CA GLN A 6 -12.47 1.70 2.59
C GLN A 6 -12.97 3.15 2.64
N ILE A 7 -12.22 4.11 2.07
CA ILE A 7 -12.63 5.52 1.97
C ILE A 7 -13.96 5.66 1.19
N LEU A 8 -14.08 4.97 0.05
CA LEU A 8 -15.32 4.99 -0.75
C LEU A 8 -16.50 4.35 -0.02
N ALA A 9 -16.28 3.24 0.68
CA ALA A 9 -17.32 2.52 1.41
C ALA A 9 -17.93 3.36 2.55
N TYR A 10 -17.14 4.24 3.17
CA TYR A 10 -17.64 5.20 4.16
C TYR A 10 -18.33 6.43 3.56
N GLY A 11 -18.48 6.50 2.23
CA GLY A 11 -19.20 7.58 1.55
C GLY A 11 -18.42 8.89 1.42
N ALA A 12 -17.09 8.85 1.50
CA ALA A 12 -16.27 10.05 1.38
C ALA A 12 -16.32 10.64 -0.05
N ASN A 13 -16.33 11.97 -0.13
CA ASN A 13 -16.11 12.69 -1.39
C ASN A 13 -14.62 12.71 -1.73
N VAL A 14 -14.22 11.99 -2.78
CA VAL A 14 -12.80 11.82 -3.13
C VAL A 14 -12.43 12.62 -4.37
N THR A 15 -11.41 13.47 -4.22
CA THR A 15 -10.81 14.22 -5.33
C THR A 15 -9.40 13.70 -5.61
N ALA A 16 -9.16 13.24 -6.83
CA ALA A 16 -7.82 12.85 -7.27
C ALA A 16 -6.93 14.08 -7.49
N VAL A 17 -5.70 14.03 -6.99
CA VAL A 17 -4.69 15.08 -7.15
C VAL A 17 -3.35 14.49 -7.58
N LYS A 18 -2.46 15.32 -8.11
CA LYS A 18 -1.20 14.88 -8.72
C LYS A 18 -0.24 14.22 -7.71
N ASN A 19 -0.10 14.79 -6.52
CA ASN A 19 0.84 14.34 -5.50
C ASN A 19 0.39 14.82 -4.10
N HIS A 20 1.14 14.39 -3.07
CA HIS A 20 0.85 14.70 -1.67
C HIS A 20 0.90 16.20 -1.35
N GLU A 21 1.86 16.94 -1.93
CA GLU A 21 2.00 18.38 -1.71
C GLU A 21 0.77 19.16 -2.19
N VAL A 22 0.26 18.82 -3.38
CA VAL A 22 -0.98 19.41 -3.92
C VAL A 22 -2.18 19.05 -3.05
N ALA A 23 -2.20 17.84 -2.48
CA ALA A 23 -3.25 17.44 -1.53
C ALA A 23 -3.24 18.32 -0.27
N LEU A 24 -2.06 18.55 0.31
CA LEU A 24 -1.89 19.40 1.49
C LEU A 24 -2.25 20.85 1.19
N ALA A 25 -1.76 21.42 0.09
CA ALA A 25 -2.06 22.80 -0.29
C ALA A 25 -3.56 23.04 -0.51
N ARG A 26 -4.26 22.07 -1.12
CA ARG A 26 -5.72 22.12 -1.26
C ARG A 26 -6.42 22.01 0.09
N ALA A 27 -5.99 21.09 0.95
CA ALA A 27 -6.57 20.95 2.27
C ALA A 27 -6.42 22.27 3.07
N ASP A 28 -5.26 22.94 2.98
CA ASP A 28 -5.02 24.22 3.63
C ASP A 28 -5.88 25.36 3.09
N ALA A 29 -6.22 25.34 1.80
CA ALA A 29 -7.14 26.32 1.20
C ALA A 29 -8.58 26.16 1.74
N GLU A 30 -8.97 24.95 2.16
CA GLU A 30 -10.31 24.64 2.67
C GLU A 30 -10.48 24.87 4.18
N LYS A 31 -9.43 25.31 4.89
CA LYS A 31 -9.46 25.47 6.36
C LYS A 31 -10.53 26.43 6.89
N HIS A 32 -11.05 27.32 6.03
CA HIS A 32 -12.12 28.25 6.36
C HIS A 32 -13.53 27.65 6.23
N HIS A 33 -13.67 26.54 5.50
CA HIS A 33 -14.95 25.86 5.25
C HIS A 33 -15.02 24.49 5.94
N SER A 34 -13.90 23.93 6.38
CA SER A 34 -13.82 22.58 6.94
C SER A 34 -12.66 22.42 7.92
N TYR A 35 -12.80 21.47 8.85
CA TYR A 35 -11.70 21.10 9.74
C TYR A 35 -10.72 20.17 9.02
N VAL A 36 -9.46 20.60 8.92
CA VAL A 36 -8.41 19.87 8.20
C VAL A 36 -7.71 18.89 9.14
N VAL A 37 -7.91 17.60 8.92
CA VAL A 37 -7.20 16.53 9.66
C VAL A 37 -5.97 16.10 8.88
N LYS A 38 -4.78 16.32 9.46
CA LYS A 38 -3.49 15.88 8.93
C LYS A 38 -2.86 14.87 9.89
N ALA A 39 -1.90 14.11 9.38
CA ALA A 39 -1.16 13.11 10.18
C ALA A 39 -0.33 13.73 11.32
N TYR A 40 -0.20 15.07 11.35
CA TYR A 40 0.48 15.85 12.38
C TYR A 40 -0.46 16.85 13.08
N SER A 41 -1.78 16.72 12.91
CA SER A 41 -2.74 17.50 13.69
C SER A 41 -2.65 17.11 15.17
N SER A 42 -2.64 18.08 16.08
CA SER A 42 -2.38 17.85 17.51
C SER A 42 -3.33 16.83 18.14
N ILE A 43 -4.64 16.91 17.86
CA ILE A 43 -5.64 15.97 18.39
C ILE A 43 -5.39 14.55 17.88
N PHE A 44 -4.99 14.39 16.62
CA PHE A 44 -4.64 13.09 16.05
C PHE A 44 -3.40 12.51 16.76
N LEU A 45 -2.39 13.34 16.99
CA LEU A 45 -1.17 12.93 17.68
C LEU A 45 -1.43 12.55 19.14
N GLU A 46 -2.19 13.34 19.88
CA GLU A 46 -2.58 13.00 21.26
C GLU A 46 -3.42 11.72 21.32
N GLY A 47 -4.21 11.42 20.28
CA GLY A 47 -4.89 10.14 20.13
C GLY A 47 -3.93 8.96 19.99
N VAL A 48 -2.92 9.03 19.13
CA VAL A 48 -1.96 7.90 18.96
C VAL A 48 -1.04 7.70 20.16
N LYS A 49 -0.93 8.69 21.06
CA LYS A 49 -0.20 8.56 22.33
C LYS A 49 -0.78 7.45 23.20
N THR A 50 -2.10 7.21 23.14
CA THR A 50 -2.74 6.19 24.00
C THR A 50 -2.20 4.79 23.76
N THR A 51 -1.55 4.53 22.61
CA THR A 51 -0.82 3.28 22.37
C THR A 51 0.13 2.92 23.52
N VAL A 52 0.86 3.89 24.08
CA VAL A 52 1.79 3.58 25.16
C VAL A 52 1.11 3.42 26.52
N PHE A 53 -0.04 4.06 26.71
CA PHE A 53 -0.86 3.85 27.90
C PHE A 53 -1.41 2.43 27.92
N GLU A 54 -1.92 1.95 26.79
CA GLU A 54 -2.39 0.56 26.62
C GLU A 54 -1.25 -0.44 26.79
N ILE A 55 -0.06 -0.17 26.22
CA ILE A 55 1.13 -1.02 26.45
C ILE A 55 1.44 -1.14 27.94
N CYS A 56 1.52 -0.02 28.66
CA CYS A 56 1.85 -0.05 30.09
C CYS A 56 0.74 -0.72 30.89
N GLU A 57 -0.54 -0.41 30.62
CA GLU A 57 -1.69 -1.04 31.28
C GLU A 57 -1.66 -2.58 31.12
N GLN A 58 -1.44 -3.07 29.89
CA GLN A 58 -1.38 -4.50 29.59
C GLN A 58 -0.15 -5.18 30.20
N LEU A 59 0.90 -4.42 30.52
CA LEU A 59 2.09 -4.85 31.26
C LEU A 59 1.97 -4.54 32.76
N MET A 60 0.75 -4.43 33.29
CA MET A 60 0.47 -4.19 34.71
C MET A 60 1.12 -2.91 35.24
N TRP A 61 1.05 -1.84 34.43
CA TRP A 61 1.69 -0.54 34.66
C TRP A 61 3.21 -0.61 34.80
N ASN A 62 3.86 -1.49 34.02
CA ASN A 62 5.30 -1.49 33.83
C ASN A 62 5.63 -1.03 32.41
N ALA A 63 6.72 -0.28 32.26
CA ALA A 63 7.24 0.07 30.95
C ALA A 63 8.12 -1.08 30.43
N PRO A 64 8.05 -1.42 29.13
CA PRO A 64 8.96 -2.42 28.54
C PRO A 64 10.39 -1.87 28.43
N ASP A 65 11.38 -2.75 28.30
CA ASP A 65 12.77 -2.35 28.07
C ASP A 65 12.92 -1.70 26.69
N TRP A 66 12.21 -2.23 25.68
CA TRP A 66 12.27 -1.74 24.30
C TRP A 66 10.90 -1.56 23.65
N ILE A 67 10.73 -0.46 22.92
CA ILE A 67 9.58 -0.26 22.02
C ILE A 67 10.07 0.01 20.60
N LEU A 68 9.75 -0.88 19.67
CA LEU A 68 10.13 -0.77 18.26
C LEU A 68 8.96 -0.20 17.46
N VAL A 69 9.16 0.95 16.83
CA VAL A 69 8.10 1.73 16.18
C VAL A 69 8.43 2.01 14.70
N PRO A 70 7.55 1.66 13.75
CA PRO A 70 7.73 2.02 12.36
C PRO A 70 7.53 3.54 12.16
N MET A 71 8.40 4.18 11.38
CA MET A 71 8.41 5.63 11.20
C MET A 71 8.20 6.05 9.74
N GLY A 72 7.03 6.61 9.45
CA GLY A 72 6.83 7.45 8.27
C GLY A 72 7.12 8.91 8.60
N ASN A 73 6.15 9.58 9.21
CA ASN A 73 6.29 10.98 9.61
C ASN A 73 7.05 11.19 10.94
N GLY A 74 7.20 10.16 11.77
CA GLY A 74 7.83 10.23 13.11
C GLY A 74 6.90 10.57 14.29
N GLY A 75 5.63 10.86 14.03
CA GLY A 75 4.66 11.30 15.04
C GLY A 75 4.37 10.23 16.08
N HIS A 76 4.01 9.01 15.67
CA HIS A 76 3.65 7.94 16.60
C HIS A 76 4.76 7.63 17.60
N LEU A 77 6.01 7.51 17.13
CA LEU A 77 7.19 7.33 17.98
C LEU A 77 7.35 8.48 18.97
N SER A 78 7.27 9.72 18.48
CA SER A 78 7.39 10.92 19.33
C SER A 78 6.38 10.91 20.46
N LEU A 79 5.16 10.47 20.18
CA LEU A 79 4.06 10.48 21.13
C LEU A 79 4.12 9.30 22.09
N ILE A 80 4.63 8.14 21.67
CA ILE A 80 4.95 7.03 22.58
C ILE A 80 5.94 7.51 23.65
N TRP A 81 7.02 8.21 23.26
CA TRP A 81 7.97 8.77 24.23
C TRP A 81 7.33 9.80 25.16
N LYS A 82 6.54 10.72 24.60
CA LYS A 82 5.81 11.72 25.40
C LYS A 82 4.89 11.05 26.42
N GLY A 83 4.15 10.02 26.03
CA GLY A 83 3.24 9.30 26.92
C GLY A 83 3.97 8.59 28.06
N LEU A 84 5.13 7.97 27.80
CA LEU A 84 5.99 7.42 28.85
C LEU A 84 6.39 8.51 29.84
N ARG A 85 6.96 9.61 29.34
CA ARG A 85 7.40 10.74 30.18
C ARG A 85 6.28 11.33 31.03
N GLU A 86 5.08 11.45 30.48
CA GLU A 86 3.92 11.93 31.22
C GLU A 86 3.47 10.94 32.30
N LEU A 87 3.45 9.64 32.01
CA LEU A 87 3.14 8.61 33.02
C LEU A 87 4.16 8.62 34.17
N GLN A 88 5.44 8.90 33.88
CA GLN A 88 6.47 9.11 34.90
C GLN A 88 6.20 10.37 35.71
N GLU A 89 5.91 11.48 35.05
CA GLU A 89 5.68 12.79 35.67
C GLU A 89 4.51 12.75 36.67
N ILE A 90 3.45 11.98 36.37
CA ILE A 90 2.30 11.81 37.25
C ILE A 90 2.45 10.64 38.25
N GLY A 91 3.60 9.97 38.26
CA GLY A 91 3.94 8.92 39.23
C GLY A 91 3.22 7.58 39.00
N ILE A 92 2.71 7.31 37.80
CA ILE A 92 2.17 5.98 37.45
C ILE A 92 3.32 5.03 37.12
N LEU A 93 4.31 5.51 36.38
CA LEU A 93 5.55 4.78 36.11
C LEU A 93 6.67 5.36 37.00
N GLU A 94 7.54 4.47 37.48
CA GLU A 94 8.79 4.86 38.14
C GLU A 94 9.85 5.26 37.10
N ASP A 95 11.13 5.22 37.45
CA ASP A 95 12.22 5.60 36.55
C ASP A 95 12.17 4.85 35.21
N ILE A 96 11.90 5.62 34.13
CA ILE A 96 11.74 5.06 32.78
C ILE A 96 13.11 4.86 32.14
N GLU A 97 13.50 3.58 32.03
CA GLU A 97 14.68 3.14 31.28
C GLU A 97 14.35 2.63 29.88
N THR A 98 13.08 2.67 29.47
CA THR A 98 12.60 2.23 28.16
C THR A 98 13.36 2.94 27.03
N ARG A 99 13.92 2.13 26.13
CA ARG A 99 14.61 2.59 24.93
C ARG A 99 13.71 2.45 23.71
N ILE A 100 13.61 3.49 22.90
CA ILE A 100 12.73 3.49 21.73
C ILE A 100 13.54 3.31 20.46
N VAL A 101 13.15 2.32 19.66
CA VAL A 101 13.76 2.07 18.35
C VAL A 101 12.85 2.63 17.26
N GLY A 102 13.40 3.52 16.44
CA GLY A 102 12.74 4.03 15.24
C GLY A 102 13.16 3.26 13.99
N ILE A 103 12.20 2.73 13.24
CA ILE A 103 12.46 1.92 12.05
C ILE A 103 11.95 2.61 10.78
N GLN A 104 12.82 2.80 9.79
CA GLN A 104 12.41 3.24 8.44
C GLN A 104 12.69 2.18 7.38
N SER A 105 12.11 2.35 6.18
CA SER A 105 12.49 1.53 5.04
C SER A 105 13.86 1.95 4.53
N ALA A 106 14.74 1.01 4.18
CA ALA A 106 16.04 1.31 3.58
C ALA A 106 15.93 2.12 2.28
N GLY A 107 14.80 2.04 1.56
CA GLY A 107 14.57 2.85 0.37
C GLY A 107 14.26 4.33 0.68
N CYS A 108 13.89 4.67 1.92
CA CYS A 108 13.52 6.03 2.31
C CYS A 108 13.68 6.19 3.84
N ALA A 109 14.86 6.63 4.28
CA ALA A 109 15.23 6.62 5.70
C ALA A 109 15.82 7.96 6.23
N PRO A 110 15.21 9.13 5.93
CA PRO A 110 15.79 10.44 6.27
C PRO A 110 16.00 10.69 7.78
N ILE A 111 15.17 10.11 8.66
CA ILE A 111 15.33 10.22 10.12
C ILE A 111 16.51 9.34 10.59
N VAL A 112 16.62 8.13 10.05
CA VAL A 112 17.72 7.21 10.35
C VAL A 112 19.06 7.79 9.88
N GLU A 113 19.11 8.38 8.68
CA GLU A 113 20.30 9.06 8.16
C GLU A 113 20.73 10.22 9.07
N ALA A 114 19.78 11.01 9.56
CA ALA A 114 20.06 12.09 10.51
C ALA A 114 20.55 11.55 11.88
N TYR A 115 20.00 10.43 12.35
CA TYR A 115 20.46 9.75 13.56
C TYR A 115 21.92 9.27 13.43
N MET A 116 22.21 8.50 12.38
CA MET A 116 23.54 7.90 12.15
C MET A 116 24.64 8.94 11.92
N SER A 117 24.31 10.08 11.32
CA SER A 117 25.24 11.18 11.09
C SER A 117 25.43 12.10 12.32
N GLY A 118 24.69 11.86 13.40
CA GLY A 118 24.67 12.78 14.56
C GLY A 118 24.03 14.14 14.26
N SER A 119 23.42 14.31 13.08
CA SER A 119 22.79 15.56 12.65
C SER A 119 21.58 15.92 13.52
N LYS A 120 21.31 17.20 13.71
CA LYS A 120 20.02 17.70 14.25
C LYS A 120 19.02 18.02 13.14
N THR A 121 19.49 18.07 11.90
CA THR A 121 18.73 18.44 10.71
C THR A 121 18.40 17.20 9.90
N ILE A 122 17.14 17.10 9.50
CA ILE A 122 16.67 16.05 8.60
C ILE A 122 16.68 16.60 7.19
N ILE A 123 17.43 15.94 6.32
CA ILE A 123 17.50 16.27 4.91
C ILE A 123 16.39 15.47 4.21
N PRO A 124 15.42 16.12 3.55
CA PRO A 124 14.41 15.40 2.81
C PRO A 124 15.03 14.54 1.71
N THR A 125 14.53 13.33 1.55
CA THR A 125 14.92 12.42 0.46
C THR A 125 13.77 12.27 -0.52
N SER A 126 14.06 11.83 -1.75
CA SER A 126 12.99 11.40 -2.65
C SER A 126 12.22 10.25 -2.00
N SER A 127 10.90 10.25 -2.09
CA SER A 127 10.11 9.08 -1.64
C SER A 127 10.59 7.86 -2.41
N GLY A 128 11.31 6.97 -1.73
CA GLY A 128 11.98 5.85 -2.38
C GLY A 128 11.02 4.76 -2.83
N ALA A 129 11.46 3.96 -3.79
CA ALA A 129 10.75 2.75 -4.18
C ALA A 129 10.85 1.72 -3.03
N THR A 130 9.81 1.62 -2.22
CA THR A 130 9.66 0.61 -1.16
C THR A 130 8.27 -0.01 -1.20
N ILE A 131 8.18 -1.27 -0.81
CA ILE A 131 6.89 -1.94 -0.55
C ILE A 131 6.17 -1.40 0.69
N ALA A 132 6.89 -0.78 1.63
CA ALA A 132 6.37 -0.27 2.89
C ALA A 132 5.89 1.19 2.73
N LEU A 133 4.87 1.38 1.88
CA LEU A 133 4.43 2.70 1.41
C LEU A 133 4.09 3.69 2.53
N ASP A 134 3.55 3.22 3.66
CA ASP A 134 3.13 4.10 4.76
C ASP A 134 4.29 4.72 5.54
N ILE A 135 5.48 4.14 5.41
CA ILE A 135 6.72 4.67 6.00
C ILE A 135 7.71 5.18 4.94
N GLY A 136 7.35 5.14 3.66
CA GLY A 136 8.13 5.69 2.54
C GLY A 136 8.05 7.21 2.44
N VAL A 137 8.15 7.93 3.56
CA VAL A 137 7.94 9.38 3.67
C VAL A 137 9.28 10.10 3.63
N GLY A 138 9.59 10.70 2.47
CA GLY A 138 10.87 11.38 2.24
C GLY A 138 11.04 12.70 3.00
N ASN A 139 9.95 13.36 3.38
CA ASN A 139 9.97 14.60 4.17
C ASN A 139 9.08 14.44 5.43
N PRO A 140 9.63 13.90 6.53
CA PRO A 140 8.85 13.54 7.72
C PRO A 140 8.47 14.79 8.54
N SER A 141 7.17 15.09 8.62
CA SER A 141 6.65 16.27 9.33
C SER A 141 6.97 16.33 10.83
N CYS A 142 7.16 15.17 11.47
CA CYS A 142 7.50 15.03 12.89
C CYS A 142 8.89 14.40 13.06
N GLY A 143 9.77 14.54 12.06
CA GLY A 143 11.08 13.90 12.09
C GLY A 143 11.98 14.43 13.21
N HIS A 144 11.99 15.75 13.43
CA HIS A 144 12.82 16.37 14.48
C HIS A 144 12.40 15.91 15.89
N THR A 145 11.10 15.81 16.14
CA THR A 145 10.58 15.32 17.43
C THR A 145 10.88 13.83 17.60
N ALA A 146 10.81 13.04 16.53
CA ALA A 146 11.14 11.62 16.58
C ALA A 146 12.63 11.41 16.89
N LEU A 147 13.51 12.14 16.20
CA LEU A 147 14.95 12.09 16.44
C LEU A 147 15.33 12.49 17.87
N ARG A 148 14.63 13.50 18.43
CA ARG A 148 14.76 13.90 19.82
C ARG A 148 14.33 12.77 20.77
N ALA A 149 13.16 12.19 20.56
CA ALA A 149 12.65 11.10 21.38
C ALA A 149 13.57 9.86 21.38
N ILE A 150 14.11 9.49 20.21
CA ILE A 150 15.09 8.40 20.10
C ILE A 150 16.33 8.70 20.95
N ARG A 151 16.85 9.94 20.89
CA ARG A 151 18.04 10.33 21.67
C ARG A 151 17.78 10.41 23.17
N GLU A 152 16.65 11.01 23.58
CA GLU A 152 16.29 11.15 24.99
C GLU A 152 16.00 9.81 25.66
N SER A 153 15.47 8.84 24.91
CA SER A 153 15.25 7.48 25.40
C SER A 153 16.50 6.59 25.35
N ASN A 154 17.67 7.13 24.97
CA ASN A 154 18.88 6.33 24.68
C ASN A 154 18.61 5.16 23.70
N GLY A 155 17.69 5.40 22.76
CA GLY A 155 17.23 4.43 21.79
C GLY A 155 18.06 4.41 20.50
N LEU A 156 17.54 3.66 19.52
CA LEU A 156 18.20 3.37 18.25
C LEU A 156 17.37 3.83 17.06
N ALA A 157 18.01 4.11 15.93
CA ALA A 157 17.32 4.27 14.66
C ALA A 157 18.01 3.41 13.59
N LEU A 158 17.23 2.60 12.87
CA LEU A 158 17.76 1.75 11.81
C LEU A 158 16.77 1.61 10.66
N SER A 159 17.30 1.21 9.50
CA SER A 159 16.51 0.95 8.31
C SER A 159 16.49 -0.54 7.99
N VAL A 160 15.36 -1.02 7.46
CA VAL A 160 15.19 -2.42 7.05
C VAL A 160 14.95 -2.55 5.55
N SER A 161 15.48 -3.61 4.95
CA SER A 161 15.30 -3.85 3.53
C SER A 161 13.86 -4.32 3.22
N ASP A 162 13.40 -4.10 2.00
CA ASP A 162 12.12 -4.65 1.52
C ASP A 162 12.09 -6.18 1.63
N LYS A 163 13.23 -6.84 1.42
CA LYS A 163 13.37 -8.30 1.57
C LYS A 163 13.14 -8.75 3.02
N ASP A 164 13.79 -8.09 3.98
CA ASP A 164 13.63 -8.41 5.40
C ASP A 164 12.21 -8.11 5.88
N THR A 165 11.63 -7.02 5.38
CA THR A 165 10.24 -6.66 5.62
C THR A 165 9.28 -7.75 5.15
N LEU A 166 9.44 -8.28 3.93
CA LEU A 166 8.61 -9.39 3.43
C LEU A 166 8.79 -10.67 4.23
N ASN A 167 10.03 -10.98 4.63
CA ASN A 167 10.31 -12.12 5.48
C ASN A 167 9.62 -11.98 6.84
N ALA A 168 9.58 -10.78 7.41
CA ALA A 168 8.87 -10.48 8.64
C ALA A 168 7.35 -10.62 8.46
N VAL A 169 6.73 -10.06 7.41
CA VAL A 169 5.30 -10.25 7.10
C VAL A 169 4.95 -11.74 7.07
N SER A 170 5.73 -12.53 6.33
CA SER A 170 5.53 -13.98 6.21
C SER A 170 5.67 -14.71 7.55
N SER A 171 6.63 -14.29 8.37
CA SER A 171 6.90 -14.92 9.67
C SER A 171 5.80 -14.62 10.69
N ILE A 172 5.39 -13.35 10.81
CA ILE A 172 4.31 -12.94 11.72
C ILE A 172 3.03 -13.70 11.37
N ALA A 173 2.69 -13.78 10.07
CA ALA A 173 1.50 -14.49 9.63
C ALA A 173 1.54 -16.00 9.91
N LYS A 174 2.70 -16.65 9.75
CA LYS A 174 2.84 -18.10 9.90
C LYS A 174 3.02 -18.55 11.36
N LEU A 175 3.72 -17.76 12.16
CA LEU A 175 4.12 -18.15 13.51
C LEU A 175 3.15 -17.60 14.56
N GLU A 176 2.67 -16.37 14.37
CA GLU A 176 1.79 -15.68 15.33
C GLU A 176 0.33 -15.63 14.89
N GLY A 177 0.02 -16.02 13.65
CA GLY A 177 -1.33 -15.95 13.09
C GLY A 177 -1.83 -14.52 12.83
N VAL A 178 -0.96 -13.51 12.86
CA VAL A 178 -1.32 -12.11 12.63
C VAL A 178 -0.89 -11.68 11.21
N PHE A 179 -1.86 -11.29 10.38
CA PHE A 179 -1.56 -10.84 9.01
C PHE A 179 -1.46 -9.31 8.91
N VAL A 180 -0.25 -8.81 8.66
CA VAL A 180 0.10 -7.39 8.74
C VAL A 180 0.50 -6.80 7.38
N GLU A 181 0.41 -5.47 7.26
CA GLU A 181 0.98 -4.74 6.11
C GLU A 181 2.52 -4.58 6.25
N PRO A 182 3.27 -4.23 5.18
CA PRO A 182 4.73 -4.29 5.20
C PRO A 182 5.32 -3.26 6.15
N ALA A 183 4.76 -2.06 6.21
CA ALA A 183 5.16 -1.03 7.17
C ALA A 183 5.08 -1.53 8.63
N SER A 184 4.03 -2.29 8.96
CA SER A 184 3.84 -2.83 10.32
C SER A 184 4.71 -4.04 10.63
N ALA A 185 5.35 -4.64 9.63
CA ALA A 185 6.28 -5.75 9.83
C ALA A 185 7.72 -5.27 10.08
N THR A 186 8.03 -3.99 9.84
CA THR A 186 9.40 -3.48 9.98
C THR A 186 9.94 -3.53 11.42
N PRO A 187 9.15 -3.36 12.50
CA PRO A 187 9.64 -3.58 13.86
C PRO A 187 10.16 -5.01 14.08
N VAL A 188 9.42 -6.02 13.60
CA VAL A 188 9.84 -7.43 13.73
C VAL A 188 11.04 -7.74 12.84
N ALA A 189 11.14 -7.10 11.66
CA ALA A 189 12.33 -7.20 10.81
C ALA A 189 13.57 -6.62 11.51
N ALA A 190 13.43 -5.45 12.16
CA ALA A 190 14.49 -4.80 12.90
C ALA A 190 14.88 -5.57 14.16
N LEU A 191 13.91 -6.11 14.91
CA LEU A 191 14.16 -6.94 16.09
C LEU A 191 15.12 -8.09 15.77
N ARG A 192 14.93 -8.76 14.63
CA ARG A 192 15.83 -9.82 14.18
C ARG A 192 17.25 -9.35 13.90
N GLN A 193 17.42 -8.11 13.44
CA GLN A 193 18.75 -7.53 13.23
C GLN A 193 19.41 -7.20 14.59
N LEU A 194 18.65 -6.57 15.49
CA LEU A 194 19.12 -6.13 16.81
C LEU A 194 19.50 -7.30 17.72
N LEU A 195 18.74 -8.39 17.71
CA LEU A 195 19.09 -9.63 18.42
C LEU A 195 20.36 -10.27 17.85
N ARG A 196 20.58 -10.20 16.53
CA ARG A 196 21.79 -10.76 15.89
C ARG A 196 23.03 -9.93 16.18
N SER A 197 22.89 -8.63 16.35
CA SER A 197 23.99 -7.73 16.70
C SER A 197 24.22 -7.59 18.21
N ASN A 198 23.43 -8.30 19.05
CA ASN A 198 23.45 -8.20 20.51
C ASN A 198 23.22 -6.77 21.03
N GLU A 199 22.45 -5.96 20.31
CA GLU A 199 22.02 -4.63 20.76
C GLU A 199 20.81 -4.71 21.72
N ILE A 200 20.03 -5.79 21.58
CA ILE A 200 18.89 -6.15 22.43
C ILE A 200 19.14 -7.56 22.94
N ASP A 201 18.89 -7.81 24.23
CA ASP A 201 18.93 -9.17 24.78
C ASP A 201 17.61 -9.90 24.53
N SER A 202 17.68 -11.19 24.27
CA SER A 202 16.51 -12.06 24.20
C SER A 202 15.69 -12.15 25.50
N SER A 203 16.28 -11.78 26.65
CA SER A 203 15.57 -11.70 27.93
C SER A 203 14.80 -10.39 28.14
N ASP A 204 15.03 -9.38 27.32
CA ASP A 204 14.39 -8.08 27.46
C ASP A 204 12.88 -8.16 27.16
N SER A 205 12.09 -7.36 27.87
CA SER A 205 10.69 -7.09 27.56
C SER A 205 10.60 -6.17 26.35
N ILE A 206 10.17 -6.71 25.20
CA ILE A 206 10.22 -6.02 23.91
C ILE A 206 8.82 -5.91 23.31
N VAL A 207 8.43 -4.69 22.94
CA VAL A 207 7.17 -4.41 22.24
C VAL A 207 7.43 -3.99 20.79
N CYS A 208 6.86 -4.73 19.84
CA CYS A 208 6.85 -4.37 18.42
C CYS A 208 5.51 -3.75 18.02
N VAL A 209 5.50 -2.48 17.62
CA VAL A 209 4.26 -1.77 17.27
C VAL A 209 3.78 -2.14 15.87
N VAL A 210 2.68 -2.90 15.79
CA VAL A 210 2.04 -3.31 14.53
C VAL A 210 0.88 -2.37 14.20
N THR A 211 1.07 -1.49 13.21
CA THR A 211 0.14 -0.38 12.92
C THR A 211 -1.05 -0.72 12.03
N GLY A 212 -0.99 -1.78 11.23
CA GLY A 212 -1.97 -2.01 10.17
C GLY A 212 -2.07 -3.45 9.65
N MET A 213 -3.30 -3.80 9.25
CA MET A 213 -3.66 -5.14 8.78
C MET A 213 -3.26 -5.38 7.32
N GLY A 214 -2.83 -6.60 7.02
CA GLY A 214 -2.40 -7.00 5.68
C GLY A 214 -3.52 -6.95 4.63
N LEU A 215 -4.80 -7.08 5.05
CA LEU A 215 -5.95 -7.00 4.14
C LEU A 215 -6.12 -5.63 3.47
N LYS A 216 -5.52 -4.56 4.01
CA LYS A 216 -5.48 -3.23 3.36
C LYS A 216 -4.63 -3.24 2.08
N TYR A 217 -3.76 -4.24 1.93
CA TYR A 217 -2.78 -4.36 0.85
C TYR A 217 -2.80 -5.77 0.23
N PRO A 218 -3.86 -6.13 -0.52
CA PRO A 218 -4.02 -7.46 -1.11
C PRO A 218 -2.89 -7.83 -2.09
N GLU A 219 -2.20 -6.85 -2.66
CA GLU A 219 -1.05 -7.05 -3.54
C GLU A 219 0.12 -7.78 -2.87
N ILE A 220 0.24 -7.69 -1.54
CA ILE A 220 1.25 -8.41 -0.78
C ILE A 220 1.11 -9.91 -0.95
N ALA A 221 -0.12 -10.42 -1.08
CA ALA A 221 -0.35 -11.84 -1.29
C ALA A 221 0.38 -12.34 -2.56
N ARG A 222 0.39 -11.55 -3.64
CA ARG A 222 1.14 -11.87 -4.88
C ARG A 222 2.64 -11.93 -4.64
N ILE A 223 3.16 -11.02 -3.82
CA ILE A 223 4.59 -10.96 -3.48
C ILE A 223 4.99 -12.17 -2.62
N LEU A 224 4.16 -12.54 -1.64
CA LEU A 224 4.43 -13.66 -0.72
C LEU A 224 4.43 -15.02 -1.41
N ILE A 225 3.60 -15.21 -2.43
CA ILE A 225 3.54 -16.48 -3.19
C ILE A 225 4.47 -16.49 -4.40
N LYS A 226 5.24 -15.43 -4.63
CA LYS A 226 6.13 -15.33 -5.79
C LYS A 226 7.13 -16.49 -5.80
N GLY A 227 7.22 -17.20 -6.92
CA GLY A 227 8.03 -18.41 -7.07
C GLY A 227 7.34 -19.70 -6.61
N GLN A 228 6.12 -19.63 -6.07
CA GLN A 228 5.31 -20.80 -5.70
C GLN A 228 4.32 -21.07 -6.84
N SER A 229 4.81 -21.69 -7.91
CA SER A 229 4.09 -21.88 -9.17
C SER A 229 2.66 -22.43 -9.00
N LYS A 230 2.45 -23.38 -8.08
CA LYS A 230 1.12 -23.94 -7.79
C LYS A 230 0.15 -22.89 -7.19
N LEU A 231 0.63 -22.04 -6.30
CA LEU A 231 -0.18 -20.99 -5.67
C LEU A 231 -0.39 -19.80 -6.60
N GLU A 232 0.60 -19.43 -7.41
CA GLU A 232 0.44 -18.44 -8.49
C GLU A 232 -0.62 -18.89 -9.51
N GLN A 233 -0.60 -20.18 -9.89
CA GLN A 233 -1.63 -20.77 -10.75
C GLN A 233 -3.01 -20.78 -10.08
N LEU A 234 -3.09 -21.00 -8.76
CA LEU A 234 -4.34 -20.95 -8.03
C LEU A 234 -4.89 -19.52 -7.98
N LEU A 235 -4.06 -18.53 -7.64
CA LEU A 235 -4.45 -17.13 -7.55
C LEU A 235 -4.92 -16.60 -8.90
N SER A 236 -4.18 -16.88 -9.98
CA SER A 236 -4.60 -16.49 -11.33
C SER A 236 -5.95 -17.11 -11.71
N ARG A 237 -6.22 -18.38 -11.38
CA ARG A 237 -7.55 -18.99 -11.60
C ARG A 237 -8.67 -18.30 -10.83
N VAL A 238 -8.42 -17.84 -9.60
CA VAL A 238 -9.42 -17.13 -8.78
C VAL A 238 -9.67 -15.72 -9.32
N GLU A 239 -8.61 -15.01 -9.72
CA GLU A 239 -8.71 -13.66 -10.30
C GLU A 239 -9.36 -13.68 -11.68
N ASP A 240 -8.98 -14.63 -12.53
CA ASP A 240 -9.59 -14.84 -13.85
C ASP A 240 -11.08 -15.20 -13.72
N ARG A 241 -11.48 -16.00 -12.71
CA ARG A 241 -12.89 -16.27 -12.43
C ARG A 241 -13.67 -15.01 -12.06
N LYS A 242 -13.16 -14.19 -11.13
CA LYS A 242 -13.81 -12.91 -10.78
C LYS A 242 -13.97 -12.00 -11.99
N PHE A 243 -12.93 -11.94 -12.81
CA PHE A 243 -12.93 -11.08 -13.99
C PHE A 243 -13.89 -11.60 -15.06
N THR A 244 -13.85 -12.90 -15.38
CA THR A 244 -14.76 -13.53 -16.35
C THR A 244 -16.24 -13.42 -15.95
N THR A 245 -16.57 -13.50 -14.65
CA THR A 245 -17.95 -13.29 -14.16
C THR A 245 -18.46 -11.85 -14.31
N GLN A 246 -17.60 -10.87 -14.55
CA GLN A 246 -17.97 -9.45 -14.70
C GLN A 246 -17.96 -8.95 -16.16
N ILE A 247 -17.48 -9.75 -17.12
CA ILE A 247 -17.46 -9.33 -18.54
C ILE A 247 -18.86 -9.48 -19.13
N GLY A 248 -19.55 -8.37 -19.37
CA GLY A 248 -20.84 -8.34 -20.05
C GLY A 248 -20.78 -8.82 -21.51
N ARG A 249 -21.90 -9.34 -22.03
CA ARG A 249 -22.03 -10.00 -23.34
C ARG A 249 -21.36 -9.25 -24.50
N THR A 250 -21.54 -7.93 -24.60
CA THR A 250 -20.94 -7.12 -25.68
C THR A 250 -19.41 -7.16 -25.67
N LYS A 251 -18.79 -7.08 -24.49
CA LYS A 251 -17.32 -7.16 -24.35
C LYS A 251 -16.81 -8.56 -24.70
N GLN A 252 -17.56 -9.61 -24.36
CA GLN A 252 -17.21 -10.97 -24.75
C GLN A 252 -17.17 -11.11 -26.27
N GLN A 253 -18.15 -10.52 -26.98
CA GLN A 253 -18.18 -10.55 -28.44
C GLN A 253 -17.09 -9.67 -29.07
N ILE A 254 -16.73 -8.54 -28.47
CA ILE A 254 -15.56 -7.76 -28.93
C ILE A 254 -14.27 -8.60 -28.81
N LEU A 255 -14.06 -9.29 -27.68
CA LEU A 255 -12.92 -10.19 -27.50
C LEU A 255 -12.96 -11.35 -28.49
N GLN A 256 -14.17 -11.80 -28.87
CA GLN A 256 -14.37 -12.84 -29.86
C GLN A 256 -13.96 -12.39 -31.27
N THR A 257 -14.38 -11.20 -31.71
CA THR A 257 -13.93 -10.59 -32.97
C THR A 257 -12.41 -10.47 -33.02
N LEU A 258 -11.78 -10.05 -31.91
CA LEU A 258 -10.33 -9.88 -31.82
C LEU A 258 -9.53 -11.19 -31.69
N LEU A 259 -10.22 -12.34 -31.59
CA LEU A 259 -9.59 -13.65 -31.62
C LEU A 259 -9.13 -14.03 -33.04
N GLU A 260 -9.81 -13.50 -34.06
CA GLU A 260 -9.55 -13.77 -35.48
C GLU A 260 -8.41 -12.92 -36.04
N GLY A 261 -8.04 -11.84 -35.35
CA GLY A 261 -6.95 -10.97 -35.73
C GLY A 261 -7.07 -9.56 -35.14
N GLU A 262 -6.22 -8.67 -35.60
CA GLU A 262 -6.33 -7.24 -35.26
C GLU A 262 -7.56 -6.63 -35.93
N SER A 263 -8.25 -5.72 -35.24
CA SER A 263 -9.37 -4.98 -35.82
C SER A 263 -9.43 -3.55 -35.29
N TYR A 264 -10.21 -2.70 -35.94
CA TYR A 264 -10.38 -1.27 -35.59
C TYR A 264 -11.83 -0.98 -35.21
N GLY A 265 -12.08 0.13 -34.52
CA GLY A 265 -13.38 0.42 -33.87
C GLY A 265 -14.62 0.25 -34.77
N TYR A 266 -14.57 0.71 -36.02
CA TYR A 266 -15.67 0.51 -36.97
C TYR A 266 -15.80 -0.94 -37.46
N GLY A 267 -14.68 -1.64 -37.68
CA GLY A 267 -14.70 -3.06 -38.05
C GLY A 267 -15.33 -3.92 -36.96
N ILE A 268 -14.97 -3.65 -35.70
CA ILE A 268 -15.57 -4.29 -34.52
C ILE A 268 -17.06 -3.95 -34.42
N TRP A 269 -17.43 -2.68 -34.62
CA TRP A 269 -18.84 -2.26 -34.63
C TRP A 269 -19.67 -3.00 -35.68
N LYS A 270 -19.15 -3.14 -36.90
CA LYS A 270 -19.80 -3.83 -38.01
C LYS A 270 -19.98 -5.32 -37.70
N ASN A 271 -18.92 -5.98 -37.25
CA ASN A 271 -18.93 -7.39 -36.87
C ASN A 271 -19.89 -7.67 -35.70
N LEU A 272 -19.94 -6.79 -34.68
CA LEU A 272 -20.93 -6.86 -33.60
C LEU A 272 -22.38 -6.86 -34.10
N LYS A 273 -22.68 -6.07 -35.13
CA LYS A 273 -24.02 -5.98 -35.72
C LYS A 273 -24.33 -7.19 -36.60
N GLU A 274 -23.41 -7.56 -37.48
CA GLU A 274 -23.62 -8.57 -38.53
C GLU A 274 -23.52 -10.01 -38.00
N GLU A 275 -22.54 -10.31 -37.16
CA GLU A 275 -22.31 -11.67 -36.66
C GLU A 275 -23.01 -11.94 -35.33
N PHE A 276 -23.15 -10.92 -34.49
CA PHE A 276 -23.66 -11.10 -33.12
C PHE A 276 -25.03 -10.46 -32.87
N GLY A 277 -25.61 -9.75 -33.85
CA GLY A 277 -26.90 -9.07 -33.72
C GLY A 277 -26.92 -7.94 -32.68
N ILE A 278 -25.76 -7.43 -32.27
CA ILE A 278 -25.63 -6.40 -31.24
C ILE A 278 -25.63 -5.02 -31.90
N SER A 279 -26.75 -4.31 -31.80
CA SER A 279 -26.90 -2.94 -32.29
C SER A 279 -26.54 -1.92 -31.20
N ILE A 280 -25.37 -1.30 -31.32
CA ILE A 280 -24.91 -0.22 -30.42
C ILE A 280 -24.38 0.96 -31.22
N LYS A 281 -24.30 2.14 -30.62
CA LYS A 281 -23.69 3.31 -31.26
C LYS A 281 -22.17 3.17 -31.28
N ILE A 282 -21.52 3.73 -32.30
CA ILE A 282 -20.05 3.64 -32.43
C ILE A 282 -19.27 4.20 -31.22
N PRO A 283 -19.71 5.27 -30.51
CA PRO A 283 -19.02 5.71 -29.30
C PRO A 283 -19.05 4.65 -28.18
N SER A 284 -20.11 3.85 -28.09
CA SER A 284 -20.21 2.75 -27.12
C SER A 284 -19.18 1.64 -27.38
N VAL A 285 -18.84 1.40 -28.66
CA VAL A 285 -17.75 0.48 -29.02
C VAL A 285 -16.42 1.00 -28.50
N TYR A 286 -16.13 2.29 -28.71
CA TYR A 286 -14.90 2.90 -28.20
C TYR A 286 -14.84 2.93 -26.67
N GLN A 287 -15.97 3.10 -25.99
CA GLN A 287 -16.05 2.96 -24.55
C GLN A 287 -15.66 1.54 -24.10
N HIS A 288 -16.23 0.50 -24.72
CA HIS A 288 -15.87 -0.88 -24.40
C HIS A 288 -14.41 -1.20 -24.73
N LEU A 289 -13.87 -0.69 -25.84
CA LEU A 289 -12.46 -0.85 -26.18
C LEU A 289 -11.56 -0.17 -25.14
N SER A 290 -11.95 1.01 -24.65
CA SER A 290 -11.23 1.72 -23.59
C SER A 290 -11.21 0.90 -22.30
N GLU A 291 -12.35 0.34 -21.88
CA GLU A 291 -12.48 -0.51 -20.70
C GLU A 291 -11.73 -1.85 -20.84
N LEU A 292 -11.76 -2.48 -22.02
CA LEU A 292 -11.01 -3.69 -22.29
C LEU A 292 -9.50 -3.44 -22.32
N ARG A 293 -9.07 -2.23 -22.72
CA ARG A 293 -7.67 -1.81 -22.69
C ARG A 293 -7.22 -1.48 -21.28
N SER A 294 -8.02 -0.74 -20.50
CA SER A 294 -7.69 -0.42 -19.11
C SER A 294 -7.59 -1.66 -18.22
N THR A 295 -8.32 -2.73 -18.57
CA THR A 295 -8.24 -4.03 -17.92
C THR A 295 -7.13 -4.94 -18.46
N GLY A 296 -6.40 -4.50 -19.49
CA GLY A 296 -5.27 -5.22 -20.08
C GLY A 296 -5.65 -6.45 -20.90
N LEU A 297 -6.91 -6.57 -21.33
CA LEU A 297 -7.36 -7.67 -22.19
C LEU A 297 -7.06 -7.44 -23.67
N ILE A 298 -7.03 -6.18 -24.08
CA ILE A 298 -6.64 -5.77 -25.43
C ILE A 298 -5.55 -4.72 -25.36
N THR A 299 -4.75 -4.64 -26.41
CA THR A 299 -3.76 -3.57 -26.59
C THR A 299 -4.02 -2.85 -27.90
N GLN A 300 -3.58 -1.60 -28.00
CA GLN A 300 -3.53 -0.87 -29.25
C GLN A 300 -2.22 -1.21 -29.96
N THR A 301 -2.29 -1.64 -31.22
CA THR A 301 -1.11 -2.15 -31.94
C THR A 301 -0.55 -1.16 -32.95
N ARG A 302 -1.41 -0.52 -33.75
CA ARG A 302 -0.99 0.48 -34.74
C ARG A 302 -2.07 1.52 -35.04
N ILE A 303 -1.64 2.63 -35.64
CA ILE A 303 -2.51 3.68 -36.18
C ILE A 303 -2.23 3.79 -37.68
N GLU A 304 -3.28 3.74 -38.50
CA GLU A 304 -3.19 3.83 -39.95
C GLU A 304 -3.96 5.06 -40.45
N SER A 305 -3.36 5.82 -41.36
CA SER A 305 -4.03 6.93 -42.04
C SER A 305 -4.70 6.43 -43.31
N THR A 306 -6.00 6.66 -43.44
CA THR A 306 -6.74 6.32 -44.66
C THR A 306 -6.60 7.39 -45.73
N PHE A 307 -6.98 7.05 -46.97
CA PHE A 307 -7.00 7.97 -48.12
C PHE A 307 -7.78 9.28 -47.87
N ASP A 308 -8.74 9.29 -46.94
CA ASP A 308 -9.53 10.46 -46.53
C ASP A 308 -8.97 11.15 -45.27
N ASN A 309 -7.67 10.99 -44.99
CA ASN A 309 -6.97 11.51 -43.81
C ASN A 309 -7.53 11.08 -42.44
N ARG A 310 -8.46 10.12 -42.38
CA ARG A 310 -8.99 9.58 -41.12
C ARG A 310 -8.03 8.57 -40.52
N LYS A 311 -7.75 8.70 -39.23
CA LYS A 311 -6.89 7.79 -38.47
C LYS A 311 -7.70 6.59 -37.96
N ARG A 312 -7.23 5.38 -38.24
CA ARG A 312 -7.77 4.11 -37.70
C ARG A 312 -6.83 3.56 -36.64
N THR A 313 -7.35 3.38 -35.43
CA THR A 313 -6.63 2.71 -34.34
C THR A 313 -6.98 1.23 -34.34
N TYR A 314 -5.97 0.37 -34.42
CA TYR A 314 -6.12 -1.09 -34.37
C TYR A 314 -5.87 -1.62 -32.97
N TYR A 315 -6.60 -2.68 -32.65
CA TYR A 315 -6.57 -3.37 -31.37
C TYR A 315 -6.34 -4.86 -31.59
N ALA A 316 -5.64 -5.50 -30.65
CA ALA A 316 -5.42 -6.94 -30.62
C ALA A 316 -5.60 -7.48 -29.20
N LEU A 317 -5.93 -8.77 -29.08
CA LEU A 317 -5.94 -9.45 -27.79
C LEU A 317 -4.52 -9.52 -27.20
N THR A 318 -4.41 -9.23 -25.91
CA THR A 318 -3.22 -9.60 -25.13
C THR A 318 -3.24 -11.11 -24.85
N GLU A 319 -2.14 -11.66 -24.32
CA GLU A 319 -2.11 -13.05 -23.86
C GLU A 319 -3.20 -13.32 -22.79
N ARG A 320 -3.40 -12.34 -21.89
CA ARG A 320 -4.49 -12.36 -20.90
C ARG A 320 -5.87 -12.37 -21.56
N GLY A 321 -6.09 -11.53 -22.57
CA GLY A 321 -7.32 -11.51 -23.36
C GLY A 321 -7.64 -12.85 -24.02
N ARG A 322 -6.64 -13.49 -24.65
CA ARG A 322 -6.77 -14.81 -25.28
C ARG A 322 -7.13 -15.91 -24.28
N ARG A 323 -6.51 -15.91 -23.09
CA ARG A 323 -6.83 -16.87 -22.03
C ARG A 323 -8.26 -16.68 -21.51
N THR A 324 -8.67 -15.42 -21.31
CA THR A 324 -9.98 -15.03 -20.79
C THR A 324 -11.13 -15.49 -21.69
N ILE A 325 -11.08 -15.21 -22.99
CA ILE A 325 -12.15 -15.60 -23.93
C ILE A 325 -12.24 -17.12 -24.13
N LYS A 326 -11.09 -17.83 -24.10
CA LYS A 326 -11.07 -19.30 -24.12
C LYS A 326 -11.75 -19.92 -22.89
N GLN A 327 -11.61 -19.32 -21.72
CA GLN A 327 -12.28 -19.77 -20.50
C GLN A 327 -13.79 -19.51 -20.55
N LEU A 328 -14.21 -18.34 -21.04
CA LEU A 328 -15.63 -18.00 -21.20
C LEU A 328 -16.37 -18.99 -22.11
N ARG A 329 -15.75 -19.42 -23.22
CA ARG A 329 -16.30 -20.47 -24.10
C ARG A 329 -16.49 -21.82 -23.41
N LYS A 330 -15.58 -22.21 -22.50
CA LYS A 330 -15.68 -23.46 -21.74
C LYS A 330 -16.79 -23.45 -20.68
N LEU A 331 -17.16 -22.27 -20.19
CA LEU A 331 -18.24 -22.09 -19.21
C LEU A 331 -19.62 -22.12 -19.88
N THR A 332 -19.74 -21.52 -21.07
CA THR A 332 -20.98 -21.54 -21.87
C THR A 332 -21.28 -22.90 -22.52
N SER A 333 -20.28 -23.78 -22.67
CA SER A 333 -20.49 -25.16 -23.15
C SER A 333 -20.88 -26.17 -22.06
N ARG A 334 -21.02 -25.73 -20.80
CA ARG A 334 -21.39 -26.56 -19.63
C ARG A 334 -22.75 -26.20 -19.03
N SER A 335 -23.45 -25.23 -19.63
CA SER A 335 -24.78 -24.74 -19.29
C SER A 335 -25.73 -25.04 -20.45
#